data_AF-A0A2J7Q7P7-F1
#
_entry.id   AF-A0A2J7Q7P7-F1
#
_cell.length_a   1.000
_cell.length_b   1.000
_cell.length_c   1.000
_cell.angle_alpha   90.00
_cell.angle_beta   90.00
_cell.angle_gamma   90.00
#
_symmetry.space_group_name_H-M   'P 1'
#
loop_
_entity.id
_entity.type
_entity.pdbx_description
1 polymer ?
#
loop_
_entity_poly.entity_id
_entity_poly.type
_entity_poly.pdbx_seq_one_letter_code
_entity_poly.pdbx_strand_id
1 'polypeptide(L)'
;MNHEMREDEDGFVTKSILCMPIVNGQRTVIGVAQLINKGSGHPFSDCDVSIFEAFAIFCGLGIHNTQMYENACKLMAKQKVALECLSYHATASSEDTSKLSQDIIPSAETYNLYSFKFIDFDLTDEDTCRATVRMFLQCNLVKQFHIPYDVLCRWVLSVKKNYRPVKYHNWRHALNVAQTMFAMLKTGKMERFMTDLEILGLLVACLCHDLDHRGTNNAFQTKTESPLAILYSTSTMEHHHFDQCVMILNSEGNNIFQSLSTEDYRNVMKTVENAIISTDLAMYFKKKDSFMKLVDEGEFDWQSEGKKELLCGMIMTACDVSAIAKPWEVQHKVAKLVADEFFDQGDLEKLQLNQQPVAMMDRERKDELPQMQVGFIDVICLPLYKVLSDTFPWIQPLYDGCLENRRNWQDLAEKVEMGLTWIDHDTIDKPVEEFSASSEQPKDIEFTVTTLNCTHSTEKRTGTEPQSSHQSRKANGSAGSVGSTALGRFTSLRRGKTIGKAVRERLSSSLYSSSSSGRSQQQEAETVLVPSIPQLKRNNNKPVTQLRKGKQNKARSKLCALL
;
A
#
# COMPACT_ATOMS: atom_id res chain seq x y z
N MET A 1 65.79 13.86 -8.99
CA MET A 1 66.15 13.43 -7.62
C MET A 1 66.21 11.91 -7.63
N ASN A 2 67.38 11.35 -7.35
CA ASN A 2 67.60 9.91 -7.23
C ASN A 2 66.73 9.36 -6.10
N HIS A 3 65.92 8.34 -6.39
CA HIS A 3 65.40 7.45 -5.35
C HIS A 3 66.05 6.09 -5.57
N GLU A 4 66.86 5.68 -4.60
CA GLU A 4 67.47 4.35 -4.51
C GLU A 4 66.43 3.26 -4.77
N MET A 5 66.76 2.34 -5.69
CA MET A 5 65.98 1.13 -5.91
C MET A 5 66.09 0.28 -4.65
N ARG A 6 65.00 0.22 -3.87
CA ARG A 6 64.88 -0.72 -2.76
C ARG A 6 64.84 -2.13 -3.35
N GLU A 7 65.83 -2.94 -3.01
CA GLU A 7 65.72 -4.40 -3.06
C GLU A 7 64.77 -4.81 -1.94
N ASP A 8 63.64 -5.40 -2.29
CA ASP A 8 62.79 -6.08 -1.31
C ASP A 8 63.50 -7.36 -0.83
N GLU A 9 63.20 -7.84 0.38
CA GLU A 9 63.90 -8.96 1.05
C GLU A 9 63.97 -10.28 0.24
N ASP A 10 63.18 -10.39 -0.84
CA ASP A 10 63.14 -11.53 -1.78
C ASP A 10 64.03 -11.37 -3.04
N GLY A 11 64.80 -10.29 -3.17
CA GLY A 11 65.68 -10.04 -4.33
C GLY A 11 64.98 -9.43 -5.56
N PHE A 12 63.79 -8.88 -5.39
CA PHE A 12 63.05 -8.18 -6.45
C PHE A 12 63.57 -6.73 -6.61
N VAL A 13 64.04 -6.38 -7.82
CA VAL A 13 64.54 -5.03 -8.14
C VAL A 13 63.52 -4.26 -8.98
N THR A 14 63.02 -3.15 -8.44
CA THR A 14 62.05 -2.28 -9.13
C THR A 14 62.73 -1.32 -10.11
N LYS A 15 62.55 -1.54 -11.42
CA LYS A 15 63.15 -0.76 -12.52
C LYS A 15 62.22 0.30 -13.11
N SER A 16 60.92 -0.02 -13.25
CA SER A 16 59.92 0.91 -13.78
C SER A 16 58.56 0.70 -13.12
N ILE A 17 57.81 1.78 -12.93
CA ILE A 17 56.49 1.78 -12.31
C ILE A 17 55.53 2.58 -13.19
N LEU A 18 54.34 2.05 -13.44
CA LEU A 18 53.21 2.77 -14.03
C LEU A 18 52.03 2.72 -13.06
N CYS A 19 51.54 3.89 -12.64
CA CYS A 19 50.41 4.01 -11.72
C CYS A 19 49.25 4.70 -12.43
N MET A 20 48.03 4.18 -12.22
CA MET A 20 46.82 4.79 -12.77
C MET A 20 45.72 4.80 -11.69
N PRO A 21 45.06 5.95 -11.46
CA PRO A 21 43.93 6.00 -10.53
C PRO A 21 42.75 5.22 -11.11
N ILE A 22 42.09 4.44 -10.25
CA ILE A 22 40.81 3.82 -10.55
C ILE A 22 39.73 4.81 -10.08
N VAL A 23 38.95 5.30 -11.03
CA VAL A 23 37.88 6.29 -10.78
C VAL A 23 36.51 5.67 -10.97
N ASN A 24 35.55 6.00 -10.11
CA ASN A 24 34.16 5.57 -10.29
C ASN A 24 33.39 6.46 -11.26
N GLY A 25 32.11 6.16 -11.49
CA GLY A 25 31.22 6.95 -12.35
C GLY A 25 30.96 8.40 -11.89
N GLN A 26 31.36 8.77 -10.67
CA GLN A 26 31.30 10.12 -10.12
C GLN A 26 32.66 10.85 -10.19
N ARG A 27 33.66 10.27 -10.85
CA ARG A 27 35.04 10.76 -10.94
C ARG A 27 35.77 10.86 -9.60
N THR A 28 35.32 10.14 -8.58
CA THR A 28 36.09 10.01 -7.33
C THR A 28 37.04 8.82 -7.43
N VAL A 29 38.28 9.00 -6.97
CA VAL A 29 39.29 7.93 -6.92
C VAL A 29 38.87 6.91 -5.86
N ILE A 30 38.67 5.66 -6.27
CA ILE A 30 38.28 4.55 -5.40
C ILE A 30 39.42 3.54 -5.17
N GLY A 31 40.51 3.69 -5.92
CA GLY A 31 41.70 2.85 -5.81
C GLY A 31 42.80 3.34 -6.75
N VAL A 32 43.95 2.67 -6.71
CA VAL A 32 45.08 2.92 -7.61
C VAL A 32 45.57 1.57 -8.11
N ALA A 33 45.72 1.43 -9.43
CA ALA A 33 46.36 0.27 -10.04
C ALA A 33 47.83 0.60 -10.31
N GLN A 34 48.71 -0.34 -10.00
CA GLN A 34 50.15 -0.21 -10.21
C GLN A 34 50.67 -1.40 -11.00
N LEU A 35 51.46 -1.12 -12.04
CA LEU A 35 52.26 -2.11 -12.75
C LEU A 35 53.73 -1.84 -12.46
N ILE A 36 54.47 -2.89 -12.09
CA ILE A 36 55.88 -2.84 -11.76
C ILE A 36 56.63 -3.75 -12.71
N ASN A 37 57.69 -3.22 -13.34
CA ASN A 37 58.58 -3.90 -14.28
C ASN A 37 57.88 -4.50 -15.51
N LYS A 38 58.07 -3.87 -16.67
CA LYS A 38 57.65 -4.47 -17.95
C LYS A 38 58.50 -5.71 -18.25
N GLY A 39 57.87 -6.82 -18.63
CA GLY A 39 58.55 -8.10 -18.90
C GLY A 39 59.62 -8.05 -20.00
N SER A 40 59.58 -7.05 -20.89
CA SER A 40 60.62 -6.83 -21.90
C SER A 40 61.89 -6.15 -21.37
N GLY A 41 61.90 -5.69 -20.11
CA GLY A 41 63.00 -4.95 -19.49
C GLY A 41 63.11 -3.47 -19.89
N HIS A 42 62.29 -2.99 -20.83
CA HIS A 42 62.23 -1.58 -21.24
C HIS A 42 61.23 -0.76 -20.40
N PRO A 43 61.34 0.59 -20.38
CA PRO A 43 60.33 1.46 -19.79
C PRO A 43 58.93 1.30 -20.42
N PHE A 44 57.87 1.69 -19.70
CA PHE A 44 56.51 1.74 -20.24
C PHE A 44 56.42 2.82 -21.35
N SER A 45 55.77 2.48 -22.46
CA SER A 45 55.51 3.35 -23.60
C SER A 45 54.17 4.06 -23.49
N ASP A 46 53.95 5.12 -24.27
CA ASP A 46 52.66 5.84 -24.32
C ASP A 46 51.47 4.95 -24.71
N CYS A 47 51.74 3.90 -25.51
CA CYS A 47 50.75 2.88 -25.82
C CYS A 47 50.36 2.06 -24.58
N ASP A 48 51.32 1.67 -23.74
CA ASP A 48 51.04 0.97 -22.48
C ASP A 48 50.23 1.87 -21.53
N VAL A 49 50.55 3.17 -21.46
CA VAL A 49 49.80 4.15 -20.67
C VAL A 49 48.35 4.22 -21.12
N SER A 50 48.11 4.33 -22.43
CA SER A 50 46.76 4.44 -23.00
C SER A 50 45.92 3.18 -22.75
N ILE A 51 46.53 2.00 -22.88
CA ILE A 51 45.85 0.72 -22.59
C ILE A 51 45.55 0.60 -21.09
N PHE A 52 46.50 0.98 -20.24
CA PHE A 52 46.33 0.90 -18.80
C PHE A 52 45.31 1.91 -18.26
N GLU A 53 45.21 3.09 -18.88
CA GLU A 53 44.16 4.06 -18.61
C GLU A 53 42.78 3.50 -18.96
N ALA A 54 42.62 2.92 -20.16
CA ALA A 54 41.38 2.27 -20.55
C ALA A 54 41.00 1.13 -19.56
N PHE A 55 41.98 0.31 -19.18
CA PHE A 55 41.79 -0.75 -18.17
C PHE A 55 41.35 -0.19 -16.81
N ALA A 56 41.98 0.89 -16.32
CA ALA A 56 41.63 1.51 -15.05
C ALA A 56 40.20 2.09 -15.06
N ILE A 57 39.75 2.64 -16.19
CA ILE A 57 38.35 3.10 -16.37
C ILE A 57 37.39 1.91 -16.27
N PHE A 58 37.68 0.79 -16.97
CA PHE A 58 36.84 -0.41 -16.91
C PHE A 58 36.81 -1.03 -15.50
N CYS A 59 37.95 -1.06 -14.81
CA CYS A 59 38.01 -1.50 -13.42
C CYS A 59 37.14 -0.62 -12.52
N GLY A 60 37.20 0.70 -12.70
CA GLY A 60 36.41 1.65 -11.92
C GLY A 60 34.91 1.47 -12.11
N LEU A 61 34.46 1.25 -13.35
CA LEU A 61 33.07 0.94 -13.67
C LEU A 61 32.62 -0.42 -13.11
N GLY A 62 33.47 -1.45 -13.24
CA GLY A 62 33.19 -2.80 -12.75
C GLY A 62 33.07 -2.84 -11.22
N ILE A 63 33.99 -2.21 -10.51
CA ILE A 63 33.97 -2.11 -9.04
C ILE A 63 32.74 -1.31 -8.59
N HIS A 64 32.46 -0.15 -9.20
CA HIS A 64 31.30 0.66 -8.85
C HIS A 64 29.98 -0.09 -9.04
N ASN A 65 29.80 -0.80 -10.16
CA ASN A 65 28.58 -1.56 -10.41
C ASN A 65 28.44 -2.75 -9.44
N THR A 66 29.53 -3.44 -9.13
CA THR A 66 29.54 -4.54 -8.16
C THR A 66 29.18 -4.04 -6.76
N GLN A 67 29.78 -2.93 -6.31
CA GLN A 67 29.46 -2.31 -5.01
C GLN A 67 28.00 -1.83 -4.94
N MET A 68 27.50 -1.20 -6.00
CA MET A 68 26.09 -0.78 -6.08
C MET A 68 25.14 -1.97 -6.00
N TYR A 69 25.46 -3.06 -6.69
CA TYR A 69 24.67 -4.30 -6.63
C TYR A 69 24.72 -4.92 -5.23
N GLU A 70 25.90 -5.04 -4.62
CA GLU A 70 26.05 -5.58 -3.26
C GLU A 70 25.29 -4.74 -2.22
N ASN A 71 25.34 -3.41 -2.33
CA ASN A 71 24.57 -2.51 -1.49
C ASN A 71 23.05 -2.68 -1.68
N ALA A 72 22.59 -2.89 -2.91
CA ALA A 72 21.18 -3.20 -3.20
C ALA A 72 20.76 -4.53 -2.57
N CYS A 73 21.59 -5.59 -2.68
CA CYS A 73 21.34 -6.88 -2.03
C CYS A 73 21.27 -6.75 -0.50
N LYS A 74 22.18 -5.99 0.12
CA LYS A 74 22.15 -5.71 1.56
C LYS A 74 20.88 -4.96 1.97
N LEU A 75 20.41 -4.00 1.15
CA LEU A 75 19.18 -3.26 1.42
C LEU A 75 17.94 -4.16 1.31
N MET A 76 17.89 -5.04 0.30
CA MET A 76 16.83 -6.05 0.16
C MET A 76 16.79 -7.02 1.35
N ALA A 77 17.95 -7.48 1.84
CA ALA A 77 18.01 -8.34 3.02
C ALA A 77 17.50 -7.61 4.29
N LYS A 78 17.88 -6.34 4.49
CA LYS A 78 17.34 -5.51 5.58
C LYS A 78 15.83 -5.32 5.49
N GLN A 79 15.31 -5.06 4.29
CA GLN A 79 13.88 -4.93 4.04
C GLN A 79 13.14 -6.23 4.36
N LYS A 80 13.69 -7.38 3.98
CA LYS A 80 13.10 -8.69 4.28
C LYS A 80 12.97 -8.92 5.79
N VAL A 81 14.04 -8.67 6.54
CA VAL A 81 14.01 -8.78 8.01
C VAL A 81 13.00 -7.80 8.63
N ALA A 82 12.93 -6.57 8.13
CA ALA A 82 11.94 -5.60 8.59
C ALA A 82 10.50 -6.08 8.34
N LEU A 83 10.22 -6.65 7.17
CA LEU A 83 8.91 -7.22 6.84
C LEU A 83 8.57 -8.44 7.71
N GLU A 84 9.54 -9.30 8.03
CA GLU A 84 9.35 -10.42 8.96
C GLU A 84 8.98 -9.93 10.37
N CYS A 85 9.69 -8.91 10.89
CA CYS A 85 9.34 -8.29 12.18
C CYS A 85 7.94 -7.65 12.16
N LEU A 86 7.59 -6.96 11.07
CA LEU A 86 6.27 -6.35 10.91
C LEU A 86 5.16 -7.42 10.83
N SER A 87 5.40 -8.52 10.10
CA SER A 87 4.48 -9.66 9.98
C SER A 87 4.18 -10.29 11.35
N TYR A 88 5.17 -10.42 12.23
CA TYR A 88 4.96 -10.90 13.60
C TYR A 88 3.99 -10.01 14.38
N HIS A 89 4.16 -8.69 14.29
CA HIS A 89 3.27 -7.73 14.94
C HIS A 89 1.91 -7.60 14.26
N ALA A 90 1.82 -7.86 12.95
CA ALA A 90 0.59 -7.86 12.18
C ALA A 90 -0.28 -9.10 12.47
N THR A 91 0.34 -10.24 12.80
CA THR A 91 -0.37 -11.49 13.03
C THR A 91 -1.12 -11.49 14.37
N ALA A 92 -2.29 -12.11 14.40
CA ALA A 92 -3.08 -12.31 15.62
C ALA A 92 -2.36 -13.20 16.64
N SER A 93 -2.68 -13.02 17.92
CA SER A 93 -2.11 -13.85 18.98
C SER A 93 -2.60 -15.31 18.86
N SER A 94 -1.77 -16.25 19.30
CA SER A 94 -2.17 -17.67 19.32
C SER A 94 -3.31 -17.94 20.31
N GLU A 95 -3.39 -17.15 21.39
CA GLU A 95 -4.47 -17.24 22.39
C GLU A 95 -5.81 -16.80 21.81
N ASP A 96 -5.88 -15.63 21.18
CA ASP A 96 -7.10 -15.13 20.54
C ASP A 96 -7.57 -16.06 19.41
N THR A 97 -6.61 -16.60 18.65
CA THR A 97 -6.88 -17.59 17.61
C THR A 97 -7.50 -18.85 18.20
N SER A 98 -6.92 -19.38 19.28
CA SER A 98 -7.44 -20.57 19.96
C SER A 98 -8.85 -20.31 20.49
N LYS A 99 -9.09 -19.14 21.09
CA LYS A 99 -10.41 -18.73 21.57
C LYS A 99 -11.44 -18.72 20.45
N LEU A 100 -11.20 -17.97 19.37
CA LEU A 100 -12.14 -17.90 18.24
C LEU A 100 -12.36 -19.26 17.56
N SER A 101 -11.33 -20.12 17.52
CA SER A 101 -11.45 -21.47 16.94
C SER A 101 -12.31 -22.43 17.77
N GLN A 102 -12.45 -22.18 19.07
CA GLN A 102 -13.24 -23.00 19.99
C GLN A 102 -14.63 -22.42 20.24
N ASP A 103 -14.83 -21.14 19.90
CA ASP A 103 -16.11 -20.46 20.03
C ASP A 103 -17.20 -21.13 19.18
N ILE A 104 -18.42 -21.17 19.74
CA ILE A 104 -19.61 -21.52 19.00
C ILE A 104 -19.94 -20.35 18.07
N ILE A 105 -19.90 -20.60 16.76
CA ILE A 105 -20.27 -19.60 15.76
C ILE A 105 -21.80 -19.59 15.59
N PRO A 106 -22.53 -18.51 15.95
CA PRO A 106 -23.98 -18.43 15.74
C PRO A 106 -24.38 -18.51 14.26
N SER A 107 -25.65 -18.79 13.98
CA SER A 107 -26.14 -18.91 12.60
C SER A 107 -26.15 -17.57 11.86
N ALA A 108 -26.23 -17.59 10.53
CA ALA A 108 -26.27 -16.38 9.72
C ALA A 108 -27.55 -15.55 9.97
N GLU A 109 -28.66 -16.20 10.31
CA GLU A 109 -29.92 -15.56 10.69
C GLU A 109 -29.82 -14.84 12.04
N THR A 110 -29.06 -15.40 12.98
CA THR A 110 -28.85 -14.79 14.31
C THR A 110 -28.17 -13.43 14.19
N TYR A 111 -27.20 -13.33 13.28
CA TYR A 111 -26.51 -12.07 12.95
C TYR A 111 -27.24 -11.25 11.88
N ASN A 112 -28.38 -11.69 11.36
CA ASN A 112 -29.13 -11.03 10.29
C ASN A 112 -28.30 -10.77 9.01
N LEU A 113 -27.35 -11.66 8.68
CA LEU A 113 -26.39 -11.46 7.58
C LEU A 113 -27.02 -11.46 6.19
N TYR A 114 -28.21 -12.04 6.03
CA TYR A 114 -28.93 -12.07 4.75
C TYR A 114 -29.61 -10.74 4.41
N SER A 115 -29.74 -9.82 5.37
CA SER A 115 -30.47 -8.58 5.18
C SER A 115 -29.57 -7.50 4.57
N PHE A 116 -30.06 -6.81 3.54
CA PHE A 116 -29.44 -5.57 3.05
C PHE A 116 -29.49 -4.44 4.10
N LYS A 117 -30.41 -4.54 5.06
CA LYS A 117 -30.57 -3.63 6.21
C LYS A 117 -29.80 -4.08 7.44
N PHE A 118 -28.78 -4.93 7.30
CA PHE A 118 -27.89 -5.32 8.39
C PHE A 118 -27.25 -4.09 9.06
N ILE A 119 -27.08 -4.18 10.38
CA ILE A 119 -26.54 -3.13 11.26
C ILE A 119 -25.60 -3.81 12.25
N ASP A 120 -24.38 -3.30 12.38
CA ASP A 120 -23.33 -3.90 13.22
C ASP A 120 -23.11 -3.16 14.56
N PHE A 121 -23.85 -2.09 14.83
CA PHE A 121 -23.65 -1.24 16.02
C PHE A 121 -23.77 -1.99 17.35
N ASP A 122 -24.64 -3.00 17.42
CA ASP A 122 -24.83 -3.81 18.62
C ASP A 122 -23.87 -5.01 18.69
N LEU A 123 -23.05 -5.24 17.64
CA LEU A 123 -22.10 -6.34 17.61
C LEU A 123 -20.83 -5.98 18.36
N THR A 124 -20.42 -6.87 19.26
CA THR A 124 -19.10 -6.77 19.89
C THR A 124 -18.00 -7.03 18.87
N ASP A 125 -16.80 -6.61 19.23
CA ASP A 125 -15.60 -6.85 18.45
C ASP A 125 -15.30 -8.34 18.21
N GLU A 126 -15.74 -9.22 19.10
CA GLU A 126 -15.66 -10.67 18.91
C GLU A 126 -16.76 -11.16 17.96
N ASP A 127 -17.97 -10.63 18.09
CA ASP A 127 -19.09 -10.99 17.22
C ASP A 127 -18.84 -10.61 15.77
N THR A 128 -18.15 -9.51 15.50
CA THR A 128 -17.72 -9.16 14.13
C THR A 128 -16.83 -10.24 13.52
N CYS A 129 -15.88 -10.80 14.29
CA CYS A 129 -15.04 -11.91 13.81
C CYS A 129 -15.84 -13.20 13.61
N ARG A 130 -16.75 -13.53 14.54
CA ARG A 130 -17.62 -14.72 14.42
C ARG A 130 -18.56 -14.60 13.22
N ALA A 131 -19.12 -13.41 12.96
CA ALA A 131 -19.93 -13.12 11.80
C ALA A 131 -19.14 -13.29 10.49
N THR A 132 -17.89 -12.84 10.44
CA THR A 132 -16.99 -13.08 9.30
C THR A 132 -16.75 -14.58 9.07
N VAL A 133 -16.38 -15.32 10.12
CA VAL A 133 -16.22 -16.79 10.01
C VAL A 133 -17.53 -17.45 9.54
N ARG A 134 -18.68 -17.00 10.03
CA ARG A 134 -20.00 -17.48 9.59
C ARG A 134 -20.22 -17.25 8.10
N MET A 135 -19.83 -16.11 7.53
CA MET A 135 -19.96 -15.87 6.09
C MET A 135 -19.20 -16.92 5.26
N PHE A 136 -17.96 -17.25 5.65
CA PHE A 136 -17.15 -18.28 4.98
C PHE A 136 -17.76 -19.69 5.10
N LEU A 137 -18.25 -20.04 6.30
CA LEU A 137 -18.93 -21.31 6.54
C LEU A 137 -20.23 -21.43 5.73
N GLN A 138 -21.01 -20.36 5.67
CA GLN A 138 -22.31 -20.32 4.99
C GLN A 138 -22.17 -20.35 3.46
N CYS A 139 -21.05 -19.89 2.93
CA CYS A 139 -20.66 -20.06 1.52
C CYS A 139 -19.97 -21.41 1.24
N ASN A 140 -19.86 -22.31 2.23
CA ASN A 140 -19.19 -23.61 2.11
C ASN A 140 -17.71 -23.55 1.66
N LEU A 141 -17.06 -22.39 1.79
CA LEU A 141 -15.71 -22.15 1.26
C LEU A 141 -14.65 -22.95 2.02
N VAL A 142 -14.83 -23.07 3.34
CA VAL A 142 -13.90 -23.81 4.22
C VAL A 142 -13.77 -25.27 3.80
N LYS A 143 -14.91 -25.92 3.55
CA LYS A 143 -14.94 -27.32 3.13
C LYS A 143 -14.51 -27.48 1.67
N GLN A 144 -15.00 -26.61 0.78
CA GLN A 144 -14.71 -26.68 -0.66
C GLN A 144 -13.20 -26.55 -0.95
N PHE A 145 -12.53 -25.60 -0.30
CA PHE A 145 -11.11 -25.30 -0.53
C PHE A 145 -10.19 -25.87 0.54
N HIS A 146 -10.71 -26.73 1.43
CA HIS A 146 -9.97 -27.39 2.52
C HIS A 146 -9.18 -26.40 3.39
N ILE A 147 -9.75 -25.21 3.65
CA ILE A 147 -9.12 -24.17 4.46
C ILE A 147 -9.08 -24.67 5.91
N PRO A 148 -7.91 -24.81 6.56
CA PRO A 148 -7.88 -25.18 7.96
C PRO A 148 -8.56 -24.12 8.82
N TYR A 149 -9.41 -24.57 9.73
CA TYR A 149 -10.28 -23.68 10.48
C TYR A 149 -9.50 -22.73 11.39
N ASP A 150 -8.40 -23.19 12.01
CA ASP A 150 -7.53 -22.35 12.82
C ASP A 150 -6.84 -21.25 11.98
N VAL A 151 -6.46 -21.58 10.74
CA VAL A 151 -5.84 -20.64 9.78
C VAL A 151 -6.86 -19.57 9.38
N LEU A 152 -8.12 -19.94 9.14
CA LEU A 152 -9.19 -18.97 8.88
C LEU A 152 -9.40 -18.03 10.08
N CYS A 153 -9.54 -18.57 11.29
CA CYS A 153 -9.71 -17.77 12.50
C CYS A 153 -8.53 -16.81 12.72
N ARG A 154 -7.29 -17.29 12.54
CA ARG A 154 -6.07 -16.48 12.65
C ARG A 154 -6.08 -15.36 11.61
N TRP A 155 -6.38 -15.69 10.36
CA TRP A 155 -6.43 -14.73 9.26
C TRP A 155 -7.47 -13.63 9.49
N VAL A 156 -8.70 -13.98 9.92
CA VAL A 156 -9.76 -12.98 10.23
C VAL A 156 -9.29 -12.01 11.33
N LEU A 157 -8.68 -12.54 12.40
CA LEU A 157 -8.17 -11.71 13.49
C LEU A 157 -6.98 -10.84 13.04
N SER A 158 -6.08 -11.37 12.21
CA SER A 158 -4.96 -10.61 11.66
C SER A 158 -5.45 -9.49 10.74
N VAL A 159 -6.40 -9.76 9.83
CA VAL A 159 -7.01 -8.73 8.98
C VAL A 159 -7.60 -7.61 9.83
N LYS A 160 -8.46 -7.94 10.81
CA LYS A 160 -9.03 -6.97 11.75
C LYS A 160 -7.95 -6.13 12.44
N LYS A 161 -6.89 -6.77 12.94
CA LYS A 161 -5.79 -6.11 13.67
C LYS A 161 -5.01 -5.11 12.81
N ASN A 162 -5.00 -5.28 11.48
CA ASN A 162 -4.29 -4.41 10.54
C ASN A 162 -5.17 -3.27 9.99
N TYR A 163 -6.42 -3.15 10.43
CA TYR A 163 -7.19 -1.92 10.25
C TYR A 163 -6.78 -0.87 11.28
N ARG A 164 -6.59 0.36 10.84
CA ARG A 164 -6.28 1.49 11.73
C ARG A 164 -7.54 1.98 12.44
N PRO A 165 -7.42 2.56 13.66
CA PRO A 165 -8.54 3.16 14.37
C PRO A 165 -8.86 4.55 13.80
N VAL A 166 -9.21 4.62 12.51
CA VAL A 166 -9.72 5.84 11.85
C VAL A 166 -11.25 5.92 11.97
N LYS A 167 -11.83 7.09 11.70
CA LYS A 167 -13.25 7.38 11.97
C LYS A 167 -14.19 6.51 11.15
N TYR A 168 -13.95 6.37 9.85
CA TYR A 168 -14.81 5.62 8.93
C TYR A 168 -14.13 4.39 8.33
N HIS A 169 -12.96 4.53 7.69
CA HIS A 169 -12.29 3.43 6.96
C HIS A 169 -11.56 2.46 7.91
N ASN A 170 -12.30 1.85 8.83
CA ASN A 170 -11.83 0.91 9.84
C ASN A 170 -12.45 -0.50 9.64
N TRP A 171 -12.18 -1.43 10.55
CA TRP A 171 -12.66 -2.81 10.47
C TRP A 171 -14.19 -2.93 10.32
N ARG A 172 -14.97 -2.01 10.93
CA ARG A 172 -16.45 -2.06 10.85
C ARG A 172 -16.94 -1.75 9.44
N HIS A 173 -16.28 -0.82 8.73
CA HIS A 173 -16.56 -0.58 7.32
C HIS A 173 -16.27 -1.83 6.49
N ALA A 174 -15.08 -2.43 6.63
CA ALA A 174 -14.71 -3.65 5.90
C ALA A 174 -15.68 -4.81 6.13
N LEU A 175 -16.13 -5.00 7.39
CA LEU A 175 -17.16 -5.99 7.73
C LEU A 175 -18.47 -5.70 7.00
N ASN A 176 -18.94 -4.45 7.01
CA ASN A 176 -20.19 -4.07 6.35
C ASN A 176 -20.11 -4.26 4.83
N VAL A 177 -18.97 -3.96 4.21
CA VAL A 177 -18.73 -4.22 2.78
C VAL A 177 -18.77 -5.72 2.49
N ALA A 178 -18.09 -6.55 3.30
CA ALA A 178 -18.12 -8.00 3.16
C ALA A 178 -19.51 -8.60 3.41
N GLN A 179 -20.25 -8.07 4.38
CA GLN A 179 -21.62 -8.48 4.67
C GLN A 179 -22.57 -8.11 3.52
N THR A 180 -22.44 -6.92 2.93
CA THR A 180 -23.22 -6.55 1.76
C THR A 180 -22.91 -7.47 0.59
N MET A 181 -21.64 -7.81 0.35
CA MET A 181 -21.25 -8.80 -0.66
C MET A 181 -21.90 -10.15 -0.38
N PHE A 182 -21.85 -10.64 0.86
CA PHE A 182 -22.52 -11.87 1.27
C PHE A 182 -24.04 -11.82 1.02
N ALA A 183 -24.72 -10.72 1.35
CA ALA A 183 -26.14 -10.53 1.08
C ALA A 183 -26.44 -10.47 -0.43
N MET A 184 -25.60 -9.84 -1.24
CA MET A 184 -25.72 -9.85 -2.70
C MET A 184 -25.56 -11.26 -3.27
N LEU A 185 -24.61 -12.04 -2.76
CA LEU A 185 -24.38 -13.42 -3.19
C LEU A 185 -25.58 -14.32 -2.86
N LYS A 186 -26.08 -14.26 -1.61
CA LYS A 186 -27.15 -15.14 -1.10
C LYS A 186 -28.55 -14.61 -1.41
N THR A 187 -28.91 -13.47 -0.86
CA THR A 187 -30.23 -12.85 -1.03
C THR A 187 -30.40 -12.27 -2.43
N GLY A 188 -29.36 -11.61 -2.94
CA GLY A 188 -29.28 -11.07 -4.31
C GLY A 188 -29.07 -12.12 -5.40
N LYS A 189 -28.86 -13.40 -5.02
CA LYS A 189 -28.65 -14.55 -5.91
C LYS A 189 -27.48 -14.41 -6.87
N MET A 190 -26.51 -13.54 -6.55
CA MET A 190 -25.35 -13.30 -7.41
C MET A 190 -24.38 -14.48 -7.47
N GLU A 191 -24.46 -15.41 -6.51
CA GLU A 191 -23.67 -16.65 -6.52
C GLU A 191 -23.89 -17.49 -7.80
N ARG A 192 -25.01 -17.30 -8.51
CA ARG A 192 -25.31 -17.98 -9.79
C ARG A 192 -24.41 -17.57 -10.94
N PHE A 193 -23.79 -16.39 -10.85
CA PHE A 193 -22.95 -15.82 -11.90
C PHE A 193 -21.47 -16.00 -11.62
N MET A 194 -21.12 -16.56 -10.45
CA MET A 194 -19.75 -16.66 -9.95
C MET A 194 -19.39 -18.11 -9.64
N THR A 195 -18.10 -18.42 -9.73
CA THR A 195 -17.55 -19.68 -9.21
C THR A 195 -17.28 -19.56 -7.71
N ASP A 196 -17.19 -20.69 -7.00
CA ASP A 196 -16.83 -20.69 -5.57
C ASP A 196 -15.46 -20.01 -5.33
N LEU A 197 -14.54 -20.09 -6.31
CA LEU A 197 -13.22 -19.47 -6.23
C LEU A 197 -13.30 -17.94 -6.34
N GLU A 198 -14.18 -17.44 -7.20
CA GLU A 198 -14.47 -16.00 -7.31
C GLU A 198 -15.17 -15.48 -6.07
N ILE A 199 -16.12 -16.25 -5.51
CA ILE A 199 -16.79 -15.92 -4.24
C ILE A 199 -15.78 -15.81 -3.09
N LEU A 200 -14.84 -16.77 -3.01
CA LEU A 200 -13.73 -16.72 -2.05
C LEU A 200 -12.91 -15.44 -2.23
N GLY A 201 -12.49 -15.15 -3.47
CA GLY A 201 -11.71 -13.95 -3.78
C GLY A 201 -12.44 -12.65 -3.46
N LEU A 202 -13.74 -12.56 -3.75
CA LEU A 202 -14.54 -11.37 -3.48
C LEU A 202 -14.73 -11.10 -1.98
N LEU A 203 -15.04 -12.13 -1.18
CA LEU A 203 -15.14 -11.95 0.27
C LEU A 203 -13.81 -11.54 0.90
N VAL A 204 -12.70 -12.13 0.43
CA VAL A 204 -11.34 -11.74 0.85
C VAL A 204 -11.04 -10.30 0.43
N ALA A 205 -11.38 -9.91 -0.80
CA ALA A 205 -11.20 -8.53 -1.27
C ALA A 205 -11.99 -7.54 -0.42
N CYS A 206 -13.27 -7.80 -0.14
CA CYS A 206 -14.10 -6.93 0.69
C CYS A 206 -13.51 -6.70 2.09
N LEU A 207 -13.00 -7.76 2.72
CA LEU A 207 -12.40 -7.69 4.05
C LEU A 207 -11.02 -7.02 4.06
N CYS A 208 -10.36 -6.90 2.92
CA CYS A 208 -8.99 -6.41 2.81
C CYS A 208 -8.86 -5.07 2.06
N HIS A 209 -9.92 -4.57 1.42
CA HIS A 209 -9.82 -3.47 0.45
C HIS A 209 -9.32 -2.14 1.01
N ASP A 210 -9.38 -1.97 2.34
CA ASP A 210 -9.00 -0.75 3.07
C ASP A 210 -7.96 -1.03 4.17
N LEU A 211 -7.21 -2.14 4.08
CA LEU A 211 -6.18 -2.48 5.07
C LEU A 211 -5.14 -1.37 5.22
N ASP A 212 -4.79 -1.00 6.45
CA ASP A 212 -3.87 0.11 6.75
C ASP A 212 -4.33 1.49 6.21
N HIS A 213 -5.62 1.71 5.93
CA HIS A 213 -6.13 3.03 5.52
C HIS A 213 -5.83 4.12 6.56
N ARG A 214 -5.35 5.27 6.11
CA ARG A 214 -4.73 6.31 6.96
C ARG A 214 -5.61 7.53 7.20
N GLY A 215 -6.89 7.45 6.80
CA GLY A 215 -7.82 8.58 6.86
C GLY A 215 -7.51 9.68 5.85
N THR A 216 -6.80 9.36 4.76
CA THR A 216 -6.44 10.33 3.72
C THR A 216 -6.54 9.71 2.34
N ASN A 217 -7.05 10.46 1.37
CA ASN A 217 -7.30 9.97 0.01
C ASN A 217 -6.06 10.01 -0.92
N ASN A 218 -6.19 9.41 -2.11
CA ASN A 218 -5.16 9.37 -3.15
C ASN A 218 -4.64 10.76 -3.57
N ALA A 219 -5.50 11.78 -3.59
CA ALA A 219 -5.12 13.15 -3.92
C ALA A 219 -4.17 13.74 -2.87
N PHE A 220 -4.45 13.53 -1.59
CA PHE A 220 -3.57 13.95 -0.49
C PHE A 220 -2.20 13.26 -0.55
N GLN A 221 -2.17 11.95 -0.79
CA GLN A 221 -0.92 11.18 -0.94
C GLN A 221 -0.03 11.75 -2.05
N THR A 222 -0.65 12.13 -3.17
CA THR A 222 0.06 12.75 -4.31
C THR A 222 0.57 14.14 -3.97
N LYS A 223 -0.26 14.99 -3.35
CA LYS A 223 0.11 16.37 -2.98
C LYS A 223 1.26 16.41 -1.97
N THR A 224 1.31 15.45 -1.05
CA THR A 224 2.34 15.36 0.00
C THR A 224 3.61 14.65 -0.45
N GLU A 225 3.67 14.17 -1.70
CA GLU A 225 4.76 13.34 -2.22
C GLU A 225 5.08 12.15 -1.29
N SER A 226 4.04 11.52 -0.77
CA SER A 226 4.21 10.44 0.21
C SER A 226 5.00 9.27 -0.38
N PRO A 227 5.68 8.46 0.45
CA PRO A 227 6.37 7.26 -0.04
C PRO A 227 5.47 6.33 -0.85
N LEU A 228 4.17 6.26 -0.52
CA LEU A 228 3.18 5.48 -1.27
C LEU A 228 2.96 6.07 -2.67
N ALA A 229 2.82 7.38 -2.81
CA ALA A 229 2.68 8.04 -4.11
C ALA A 229 3.96 7.98 -4.97
N ILE A 230 5.13 7.76 -4.36
CA ILE A 230 6.38 7.48 -5.08
C ILE A 230 6.42 6.04 -5.58
N LEU A 231 5.89 5.10 -4.78
CA LEU A 231 5.88 3.67 -5.07
C LEU A 231 4.82 3.32 -6.14
N TYR A 232 3.61 3.85 -6.01
CA TYR A 232 2.48 3.61 -6.90
C TYR A 232 2.11 4.87 -7.69
N SER A 233 1.79 4.71 -8.97
CA SER A 233 1.48 5.85 -9.86
C SER A 233 -0.01 6.13 -10.05
N THR A 234 -0.87 5.14 -9.83
CA THR A 234 -2.33 5.19 -10.01
C THR A 234 -2.95 4.32 -8.93
N SER A 235 -4.13 4.68 -8.42
CA SER A 235 -4.84 3.91 -7.38
C SER A 235 -3.91 3.55 -6.22
N THR A 236 -3.23 4.58 -5.70
CA THR A 236 -2.06 4.47 -4.83
C THR A 236 -2.40 3.73 -3.53
N MET A 237 -3.52 4.07 -2.92
CA MET A 237 -3.99 3.42 -1.70
C MET A 237 -4.49 2.00 -1.99
N GLU A 238 -5.20 1.79 -3.10
CA GLU A 238 -5.76 0.48 -3.44
C GLU A 238 -4.67 -0.56 -3.71
N HIS A 239 -3.57 -0.17 -4.38
CA HIS A 239 -2.39 -1.04 -4.51
C HIS A 239 -1.73 -1.31 -3.14
N HIS A 240 -1.67 -0.31 -2.26
CA HIS A 240 -1.17 -0.51 -0.90
C HIS A 240 -2.04 -1.49 -0.10
N HIS A 241 -3.36 -1.39 -0.18
CA HIS A 241 -4.30 -2.30 0.46
C HIS A 241 -4.13 -3.75 -0.04
N PHE A 242 -3.95 -3.92 -1.35
CA PHE A 242 -3.63 -5.23 -1.93
C PHE A 242 -2.29 -5.79 -1.42
N ASP A 243 -1.24 -4.96 -1.36
CA ASP A 243 0.06 -5.40 -0.82
C ASP A 243 -0.02 -5.76 0.68
N GLN A 244 -0.85 -5.06 1.47
CA GLN A 244 -1.15 -5.45 2.86
C GLN A 244 -1.88 -6.80 2.93
N CYS A 245 -2.85 -7.04 2.06
CA CYS A 245 -3.54 -8.33 1.95
C CYS A 245 -2.53 -9.46 1.66
N VAL A 246 -1.65 -9.26 0.68
CA VAL A 246 -0.59 -10.20 0.31
C VAL A 246 0.39 -10.44 1.47
N MET A 247 0.77 -9.40 2.20
CA MET A 247 1.63 -9.51 3.38
C MET A 247 0.99 -10.40 4.45
N ILE A 248 -0.29 -10.19 4.76
CA ILE A 248 -1.01 -11.01 5.75
C ILE A 248 -1.12 -12.46 5.27
N LEU A 249 -1.49 -12.70 4.01
CA LEU A 249 -1.59 -14.05 3.44
C LEU A 249 -0.25 -14.80 3.45
N ASN A 250 0.88 -14.09 3.27
CA ASN A 250 2.22 -14.68 3.34
C ASN A 250 2.77 -14.81 4.77
N SER A 251 2.08 -14.28 5.77
CA SER A 251 2.47 -14.41 7.17
C SER A 251 2.19 -15.84 7.65
N GLU A 252 3.05 -16.37 8.52
CA GLU A 252 2.97 -17.75 9.00
C GLU A 252 1.59 -18.04 9.60
N GLY A 253 0.97 -19.15 9.17
CA GLY A 253 -0.33 -19.58 9.65
C GLY A 253 -1.54 -18.71 9.22
N ASN A 254 -1.38 -17.75 8.32
CA ASN A 254 -2.48 -16.89 7.84
C ASN A 254 -2.92 -17.21 6.40
N ASN A 255 -2.20 -18.09 5.70
CA ASN A 255 -2.49 -18.41 4.31
C ASN A 255 -3.74 -19.29 4.16
N ILE A 256 -4.91 -18.67 4.06
CA ILE A 256 -6.18 -19.37 3.79
C ILE A 256 -6.25 -20.01 2.39
N PHE A 257 -5.29 -19.73 1.51
CA PHE A 257 -5.18 -20.30 0.17
C PHE A 257 -4.15 -21.43 0.07
N GLN A 258 -3.55 -21.87 1.19
CA GLN A 258 -2.44 -22.83 1.20
C GLN A 258 -2.77 -24.21 0.60
N SER A 259 -4.05 -24.57 0.53
CA SER A 259 -4.51 -25.84 -0.02
C SER A 259 -4.94 -25.74 -1.49
N LEU A 260 -4.90 -24.54 -2.09
CA LEU A 260 -5.23 -24.34 -3.49
C LEU A 260 -4.12 -24.85 -4.42
N SER A 261 -4.51 -25.23 -5.64
CA SER A 261 -3.54 -25.48 -6.70
C SER A 261 -2.82 -24.18 -7.09
N THR A 262 -1.65 -24.27 -7.73
CA THR A 262 -0.94 -23.07 -8.19
C THR A 262 -1.75 -22.26 -9.21
N GLU A 263 -2.61 -22.91 -9.99
CA GLU A 263 -3.50 -22.24 -10.93
C GLU A 263 -4.64 -21.51 -10.21
N ASP A 264 -5.31 -22.18 -9.28
CA ASP A 264 -6.38 -21.58 -8.48
C ASP A 264 -5.86 -20.42 -7.61
N TYR A 265 -4.66 -20.56 -7.05
CA TYR A 265 -4.00 -19.48 -6.31
C TYR A 265 -3.78 -18.25 -7.20
N ARG A 266 -3.28 -18.42 -8.44
CA ARG A 266 -3.12 -17.28 -9.36
C ARG A 266 -4.46 -16.66 -9.72
N ASN A 267 -5.49 -17.48 -9.97
CA ASN A 267 -6.81 -17.01 -10.35
C ASN A 267 -7.49 -16.24 -9.21
N VAL A 268 -7.48 -16.78 -7.98
CA VAL A 268 -8.07 -16.08 -6.82
C VAL A 268 -7.31 -14.80 -6.50
N MET A 269 -5.97 -14.80 -6.58
CA MET A 269 -5.19 -13.58 -6.35
C MET A 269 -5.47 -12.51 -7.40
N LYS A 270 -5.67 -12.89 -8.67
CA LYS A 270 -6.12 -11.97 -9.73
C LYS A 270 -7.50 -11.40 -9.43
N THR A 271 -8.44 -12.21 -8.95
CA THR A 271 -9.76 -11.74 -8.53
C THR A 271 -9.66 -10.75 -7.36
N VAL A 272 -8.86 -11.07 -6.34
CA VAL A 272 -8.64 -10.19 -5.17
C VAL A 272 -8.04 -8.86 -5.61
N GLU A 273 -6.98 -8.88 -6.42
CA GLU A 273 -6.33 -7.68 -6.95
C GLU A 273 -7.33 -6.81 -7.73
N ASN A 274 -8.00 -7.40 -8.73
CA ASN A 274 -8.94 -6.67 -9.56
C ASN A 274 -10.12 -6.09 -8.77
N ALA A 275 -10.61 -6.81 -7.75
CA ALA A 275 -11.69 -6.33 -6.90
C ALA A 275 -11.23 -5.16 -6.02
N ILE A 276 -10.09 -5.26 -5.33
CA ILE A 276 -9.55 -4.17 -4.51
C ILE A 276 -9.26 -2.93 -5.37
N ILE A 277 -8.62 -3.08 -6.54
CA ILE A 277 -8.36 -1.93 -7.43
C ILE A 277 -9.67 -1.30 -7.96
N SER A 278 -10.79 -2.04 -7.98
CA SER A 278 -12.08 -1.53 -8.43
C SER A 278 -12.83 -0.71 -7.36
N THR A 279 -12.33 -0.60 -6.12
CA THR A 279 -12.88 0.33 -5.12
C THR A 279 -12.50 1.79 -5.40
N ASP A 280 -11.42 2.03 -6.16
CA ASP A 280 -11.10 3.35 -6.68
C ASP A 280 -12.23 3.87 -7.60
N LEU A 281 -12.92 4.92 -7.17
CA LEU A 281 -14.01 5.51 -7.94
C LEU A 281 -13.57 6.02 -9.32
N ALA A 282 -12.29 6.39 -9.51
CA ALA A 282 -11.76 6.72 -10.83
C ALA A 282 -11.78 5.50 -11.77
N MET A 283 -11.61 4.29 -11.24
CA MET A 283 -11.75 3.05 -11.99
C MET A 283 -13.21 2.72 -12.29
N TYR A 284 -14.12 2.95 -11.34
CA TYR A 284 -15.56 2.87 -11.60
C TYR A 284 -15.98 3.77 -12.77
N PHE A 285 -15.59 5.05 -12.77
CA PHE A 285 -15.94 5.97 -13.86
C PHE A 285 -15.36 5.58 -15.22
N LYS A 286 -14.21 4.88 -15.27
CA LYS A 286 -13.66 4.32 -16.51
C LYS A 286 -14.45 3.12 -17.01
N LYS A 287 -15.00 2.30 -16.11
CA LYS A 287 -15.65 1.02 -16.44
C LYS A 287 -17.19 1.14 -16.60
N LYS A 288 -17.85 2.11 -15.96
CA LYS A 288 -19.32 2.18 -15.85
C LYS A 288 -20.05 2.27 -17.19
N ASP A 289 -19.51 3.01 -18.16
CA ASP A 289 -20.18 3.19 -19.46
C ASP A 289 -20.17 1.90 -20.27
N SER A 290 -19.11 1.10 -20.16
CA SER A 290 -19.03 -0.24 -20.75
C SER A 290 -20.04 -1.21 -20.12
N PHE A 291 -20.25 -1.13 -18.80
CA PHE A 291 -21.22 -1.95 -18.10
C PHE A 291 -22.65 -1.56 -18.47
N MET A 292 -22.98 -0.27 -18.44
CA MET A 292 -24.28 0.26 -18.86
C MET A 292 -24.62 -0.19 -20.29
N LYS A 293 -23.66 -0.10 -21.22
CA LYS A 293 -23.87 -0.54 -22.60
C LYS A 293 -24.24 -2.03 -22.70
N LEU A 294 -23.54 -2.90 -21.97
CA LEU A 294 -23.85 -4.34 -21.97
C LEU A 294 -25.26 -4.60 -21.41
N VAL A 295 -25.63 -3.91 -20.34
CA VAL A 295 -26.97 -4.03 -19.75
C VAL A 295 -28.05 -3.52 -20.70
N ASP A 296 -27.85 -2.38 -21.35
CA ASP A 296 -28.77 -1.81 -22.34
C ASP A 296 -28.96 -2.70 -23.57
N GLU A 297 -27.91 -3.44 -23.96
CA GLU A 297 -27.95 -4.45 -25.03
C GLU A 297 -28.65 -5.76 -24.59
N GLY A 298 -29.07 -5.84 -23.32
CA GLY A 298 -29.75 -7.01 -22.76
C GLY A 298 -28.80 -8.15 -22.46
N GLU A 299 -27.56 -7.89 -22.06
CA GLU A 299 -26.60 -8.95 -21.74
C GLU A 299 -27.04 -9.78 -20.53
N PHE A 300 -27.08 -11.11 -20.70
CA PHE A 300 -27.41 -12.07 -19.64
C PHE A 300 -26.28 -13.08 -19.39
N ASP A 301 -25.27 -13.17 -20.25
CA ASP A 301 -24.13 -14.07 -20.07
C ASP A 301 -22.88 -13.32 -19.58
N TRP A 302 -22.60 -13.51 -18.29
CA TRP A 302 -21.46 -12.93 -17.58
C TRP A 302 -20.25 -13.87 -17.47
N GLN A 303 -20.23 -15.01 -18.18
CA GLN A 303 -19.18 -16.01 -18.00
C GLN A 303 -17.87 -15.68 -18.72
N SER A 304 -17.88 -14.78 -19.71
CA SER A 304 -16.63 -14.38 -20.38
C SER A 304 -15.76 -13.55 -19.44
N GLU A 305 -14.45 -13.79 -19.48
CA GLU A 305 -13.48 -13.22 -18.52
C GLU A 305 -13.63 -11.70 -18.34
N GLY A 306 -13.71 -10.95 -19.45
CA GLY A 306 -13.85 -9.49 -19.40
C GLY A 306 -15.20 -9.00 -18.85
N LYS A 307 -16.31 -9.69 -19.15
CA LYS A 307 -17.63 -9.33 -18.59
C LYS A 307 -17.69 -9.67 -17.10
N LYS A 308 -17.06 -10.77 -16.71
CA LYS A 308 -17.02 -11.25 -15.33
C LYS A 308 -16.20 -10.34 -14.45
N GLU A 309 -15.02 -9.92 -14.91
CA GLU A 309 -14.20 -8.92 -14.22
C GLU A 309 -14.96 -7.60 -14.06
N LEU A 310 -15.68 -7.17 -15.10
CA LEU A 310 -16.49 -5.96 -15.06
C LEU A 310 -17.63 -6.08 -14.04
N LEU A 311 -18.36 -7.20 -14.02
CA LEU A 311 -19.42 -7.45 -13.04
C LEU A 311 -18.87 -7.46 -11.62
N CYS A 312 -17.75 -8.17 -11.38
CA CYS A 312 -17.07 -8.23 -10.08
C CYS A 312 -16.64 -6.84 -9.61
N GLY A 313 -16.09 -6.01 -10.51
CA GLY A 313 -15.75 -4.63 -10.19
C GLY A 313 -16.98 -3.79 -9.80
N MET A 314 -18.08 -3.89 -10.55
CA MET A 314 -19.31 -3.13 -10.27
C MET A 314 -19.96 -3.52 -8.94
N ILE A 315 -20.05 -4.82 -8.64
CA ILE A 315 -20.59 -5.26 -7.36
C ILE A 315 -19.66 -4.91 -6.20
N MET A 316 -18.34 -4.89 -6.40
CA MET A 316 -17.39 -4.47 -5.37
C MET A 316 -17.59 -2.99 -5.04
N THR A 317 -17.66 -2.12 -6.05
CA THR A 317 -18.01 -0.70 -5.85
C THR A 317 -19.37 -0.56 -5.15
N ALA A 318 -20.37 -1.38 -5.53
CA ALA A 318 -21.70 -1.33 -4.93
C ALA A 318 -21.72 -1.78 -3.46
N CYS A 319 -20.85 -2.69 -3.06
CA CYS A 319 -20.66 -3.09 -1.67
C CYS A 319 -19.95 -2.00 -0.87
N ASP A 320 -18.92 -1.39 -1.45
CA ASP A 320 -18.12 -0.34 -0.83
C ASP A 320 -18.98 0.89 -0.45
N VAL A 321 -19.82 1.36 -1.36
CA VAL A 321 -20.74 2.48 -1.09
C VAL A 321 -22.06 2.07 -0.40
N SER A 322 -22.18 0.83 0.10
CA SER A 322 -23.46 0.27 0.59
C SER A 322 -24.03 0.91 1.85
N ALA A 323 -23.22 1.68 2.59
CA ALA A 323 -23.69 2.48 3.72
C ALA A 323 -24.83 3.42 3.34
N ILE A 324 -24.85 3.92 2.09
CA ILE A 324 -25.88 4.84 1.59
C ILE A 324 -27.27 4.22 1.47
N ALA A 325 -27.38 2.90 1.45
CA ALA A 325 -28.64 2.17 1.32
C ALA A 325 -29.15 1.62 2.67
N LYS A 326 -28.44 1.87 3.77
CA LYS A 326 -28.85 1.44 5.11
C LYS A 326 -30.02 2.30 5.62
N PRO A 327 -30.79 1.85 6.63
CA PRO A 327 -31.85 2.67 7.23
C PRO A 327 -31.34 4.06 7.65
N TRP A 328 -32.20 5.08 7.57
CA TRP A 328 -31.83 6.48 7.80
C TRP A 328 -30.99 6.71 9.06
N GLU A 329 -31.39 6.14 10.20
CA GLU A 329 -30.68 6.30 11.48
C GLU A 329 -29.23 5.81 11.44
N VAL A 330 -28.96 4.80 10.61
CA VAL A 330 -27.60 4.26 10.40
C VAL A 330 -26.86 5.11 9.39
N GLN A 331 -27.49 5.38 8.24
CA GLN A 331 -26.86 6.14 7.16
C GLN A 331 -26.47 7.54 7.63
N HIS A 332 -27.34 8.22 8.40
CA HIS A 332 -27.08 9.56 8.92
C HIS A 332 -25.87 9.58 9.87
N LYS A 333 -25.73 8.57 10.75
CA LYS A 333 -24.54 8.42 11.61
C LYS A 333 -23.28 8.14 10.81
N VAL A 334 -23.35 7.24 9.82
CA VAL A 334 -22.21 6.92 8.97
C VAL A 334 -21.76 8.13 8.16
N ALA A 335 -22.69 8.91 7.61
CA ALA A 335 -22.36 10.14 6.88
C ALA A 335 -21.61 11.16 7.74
N LYS A 336 -21.93 11.26 9.04
CA LYS A 336 -21.17 12.09 9.99
C LYS A 336 -19.75 11.57 10.18
N LEU A 337 -19.55 10.26 10.37
CA LEU A 337 -18.21 9.67 10.49
C LEU A 337 -17.34 9.91 9.25
N VAL A 338 -17.94 9.77 8.05
CA VAL A 338 -17.27 10.08 6.78
C VAL A 338 -16.90 11.57 6.69
N ALA A 339 -17.82 12.45 7.06
CA ALA A 339 -17.57 13.90 7.06
C ALA A 339 -16.46 14.29 8.04
N ASP A 340 -16.48 13.75 9.26
CA ASP A 340 -15.45 13.99 10.27
C ASP A 340 -14.06 13.54 9.77
N GLU A 341 -13.98 12.39 9.09
CA GLU A 341 -12.70 11.94 8.50
C GLU A 341 -12.21 12.89 7.38
N PHE A 342 -13.11 13.37 6.52
CA PHE A 342 -12.78 14.36 5.49
C PHE A 342 -12.36 15.71 6.10
N PHE A 343 -12.99 16.12 7.20
CA PHE A 343 -12.62 17.33 7.92
C PHE A 343 -11.25 17.21 8.57
N ASP A 344 -10.91 16.07 9.16
CA ASP A 344 -9.58 15.79 9.69
C ASP A 344 -8.51 15.86 8.58
N GLN A 345 -8.80 15.31 7.39
CA GLN A 345 -7.94 15.49 6.22
C GLN A 345 -7.82 16.97 5.80
N GLY A 346 -8.93 17.72 5.78
CA GLY A 346 -8.91 19.13 5.41
C GLY A 346 -8.08 20.00 6.35
N ASP A 347 -8.13 19.71 7.66
CA ASP A 347 -7.25 20.34 8.65
C ASP A 347 -5.79 20.01 8.38
N LEU A 348 -5.47 18.76 8.04
CA LEU A 348 -4.12 18.36 7.63
C LEU A 348 -3.66 19.09 6.36
N GLU A 349 -4.54 19.30 5.38
CA GLU A 349 -4.22 20.10 4.18
C GLU A 349 -3.92 21.57 4.54
N LYS A 350 -4.70 22.17 5.44
CA LYS A 350 -4.44 23.52 5.96
C LYS A 350 -3.09 23.59 6.66
N LEU A 351 -2.79 22.64 7.56
CA LEU A 351 -1.59 22.63 8.40
C LEU A 351 -0.30 22.31 7.62
N GLN A 352 -0.33 21.25 6.79
CA GLN A 352 0.88 20.72 6.16
C GLN A 352 1.16 21.34 4.78
N LEU A 353 0.11 21.70 4.04
CA LEU A 353 0.22 22.21 2.67
C LEU A 353 -0.05 23.71 2.57
N ASN A 354 -0.56 24.34 3.65
CA ASN A 354 -0.97 25.73 3.66
C ASN A 354 -1.95 26.05 2.52
N GLN A 355 -2.86 25.10 2.24
CA GLN A 355 -3.89 25.17 1.21
C GLN A 355 -5.28 25.23 1.84
N GLN A 356 -6.19 25.96 1.20
CA GLN A 356 -7.60 25.89 1.57
C GLN A 356 -8.21 24.59 1.03
N PRO A 357 -8.79 23.75 1.90
CA PRO A 357 -9.41 22.51 1.47
C PRO A 357 -10.66 22.80 0.65
N VAL A 358 -11.10 21.80 -0.10
CA VAL A 358 -12.38 21.88 -0.79
C VAL A 358 -13.54 21.88 0.21
N ALA A 359 -14.70 22.37 -0.21
CA ALA A 359 -15.90 22.47 0.61
C ALA A 359 -16.22 21.20 1.41
N MET A 360 -16.07 20.03 0.76
CA MET A 360 -16.34 18.72 1.35
C MET A 360 -15.42 18.35 2.52
N MET A 361 -14.21 18.93 2.57
CA MET A 361 -13.20 18.70 3.59
C MET A 361 -13.09 19.90 4.54
N ASP A 362 -13.91 20.93 4.38
CA ASP A 362 -13.84 22.14 5.21
C ASP A 362 -14.90 22.11 6.31
N ARG A 363 -14.46 21.88 7.56
CA ARG A 363 -15.37 21.80 8.73
C ARG A 363 -16.18 23.07 8.97
N GLU A 364 -15.71 24.22 8.48
CA GLU A 364 -16.44 25.49 8.54
C GLU A 364 -17.68 25.50 7.63
N ARG A 365 -17.73 24.60 6.64
CA ARG A 365 -18.82 24.47 5.65
C ARG A 365 -19.70 23.25 5.89
N LYS A 366 -19.69 22.71 7.11
CA LYS A 366 -20.52 21.57 7.54
C LYS A 366 -22.01 21.71 7.23
N ASP A 367 -22.53 22.94 7.19
CA ASP A 367 -23.95 23.19 6.89
C ASP A 367 -24.31 22.73 5.47
N GLU A 368 -23.33 22.68 4.55
CA GLU A 368 -23.53 22.23 3.17
C GLU A 368 -23.54 20.69 3.01
N LEU A 369 -23.25 19.92 4.07
CA LEU A 369 -23.17 18.45 4.00
C LEU A 369 -24.42 17.79 3.39
N PRO A 370 -25.66 18.19 3.73
CA PRO A 370 -26.85 17.59 3.13
C PRO A 370 -26.88 17.70 1.61
N GLN A 371 -26.56 18.88 1.06
CA GLN A 371 -26.51 19.11 -0.38
C GLN A 371 -25.38 18.31 -1.05
N MET A 372 -24.24 18.15 -0.37
CA MET A 372 -23.14 17.31 -0.86
C MET A 372 -23.53 15.83 -0.90
N GLN A 373 -24.25 15.33 0.10
CA GLN A 373 -24.78 13.96 0.13
C GLN A 373 -25.76 13.71 -1.02
N VAL A 374 -26.70 14.64 -1.28
CA VAL A 374 -27.59 14.56 -2.45
C VAL A 374 -26.77 14.45 -3.74
N GLY A 375 -25.74 15.29 -3.91
CA GLY A 375 -24.86 15.26 -5.08
C GLY A 375 -24.10 13.94 -5.24
N PHE A 376 -23.57 13.38 -4.15
CA PHE A 376 -22.90 12.08 -4.14
C PHE A 376 -23.85 10.95 -4.56
N ILE A 377 -25.06 10.94 -4.00
CA ILE A 377 -26.10 9.95 -4.31
C ILE A 377 -26.49 10.00 -5.79
N ASP A 378 -26.75 11.20 -6.32
CA ASP A 378 -27.20 11.39 -7.70
C ASP A 378 -26.14 11.03 -8.74
N VAL A 379 -24.86 11.27 -8.43
CA VAL A 379 -23.76 11.08 -9.39
C VAL A 379 -23.21 9.66 -9.38
N ILE A 380 -23.16 9.01 -8.21
CA ILE A 380 -22.49 7.71 -8.02
C ILE A 380 -23.49 6.61 -7.68
N CYS A 381 -24.20 6.76 -6.57
CA CYS A 381 -24.93 5.65 -5.95
C CYS A 381 -26.18 5.24 -6.73
N LEU A 382 -27.04 6.21 -7.08
CA LEU A 382 -28.28 5.92 -7.80
C LEU A 382 -28.02 5.33 -9.19
N PRO A 383 -27.13 5.88 -10.03
CA PRO A 383 -26.82 5.27 -11.32
C PRO A 383 -26.30 3.83 -11.18
N LEU A 384 -25.42 3.57 -10.19
CA LEU A 384 -24.87 2.24 -9.95
C LEU A 384 -25.95 1.23 -9.55
N TYR A 385 -26.72 1.55 -8.49
CA TYR A 385 -27.76 0.65 -8.01
C TYR A 385 -28.92 0.50 -8.99
N LYS A 386 -29.24 1.54 -9.78
CA LYS A 386 -30.28 1.46 -10.80
C LYS A 386 -29.93 0.39 -11.82
N VAL A 387 -28.75 0.49 -12.43
CA VAL A 387 -28.31 -0.45 -13.47
C VAL A 387 -28.19 -1.87 -12.90
N LEU A 388 -27.67 -2.03 -11.68
CA LEU A 388 -27.62 -3.33 -11.01
C LEU A 388 -29.01 -3.89 -10.72
N SER A 389 -29.96 -3.08 -10.27
CA SER A 389 -31.33 -3.52 -9.97
C SER A 389 -32.14 -3.86 -11.22
N ASP A 390 -31.92 -3.14 -12.31
CA ASP A 390 -32.55 -3.40 -13.61
C ASP A 390 -32.07 -4.74 -14.21
N THR A 391 -30.80 -5.07 -13.99
CA THR A 391 -30.20 -6.34 -14.42
C THR A 391 -30.53 -7.49 -13.46
N PHE A 392 -30.48 -7.22 -12.16
CA PHE A 392 -30.61 -8.20 -11.08
C PHE A 392 -31.70 -7.74 -10.10
N PRO A 393 -32.97 -8.11 -10.33
CA PRO A 393 -34.11 -7.61 -9.54
C PRO A 393 -34.02 -7.90 -8.03
N TRP A 394 -33.24 -8.90 -7.61
CA TRP A 394 -33.03 -9.22 -6.20
C TRP A 394 -32.15 -8.20 -5.45
N ILE A 395 -31.48 -7.30 -6.17
CA ILE A 395 -30.65 -6.21 -5.63
C ILE A 395 -31.47 -4.92 -5.44
N GLN A 396 -32.74 -4.89 -5.88
CA GLN A 396 -33.66 -3.77 -5.73
C GLN A 396 -33.67 -3.11 -4.33
N PRO A 397 -33.56 -3.84 -3.20
CA PRO A 397 -33.53 -3.21 -1.88
C PRO A 397 -32.40 -2.18 -1.68
N LEU A 398 -31.24 -2.34 -2.33
CA LEU A 398 -30.16 -1.36 -2.28
C LEU A 398 -30.52 -0.07 -3.02
N TYR A 399 -31.17 -0.19 -4.18
CA TYR A 399 -31.67 0.96 -4.93
C TYR A 399 -32.76 1.71 -4.16
N ASP A 400 -33.72 0.98 -3.58
CA ASP A 400 -34.83 1.56 -2.83
C ASP A 400 -34.33 2.31 -1.58
N GLY A 401 -33.41 1.70 -0.81
CA GLY A 401 -32.80 2.34 0.36
C GLY A 401 -31.99 3.60 0.00
N CYS A 402 -31.26 3.55 -1.11
CA CYS A 402 -30.54 4.71 -1.64
C CYS A 402 -31.51 5.85 -2.04
N LEU A 403 -32.62 5.51 -2.70
CA LEU A 403 -33.64 6.47 -3.11
C LEU A 403 -34.37 7.09 -1.91
N GLU A 404 -34.64 6.31 -0.86
CA GLU A 404 -35.21 6.80 0.39
C GLU A 404 -34.26 7.80 1.08
N ASN A 405 -32.99 7.43 1.26
CA ASN A 405 -32.01 8.33 1.88
C ASN A 405 -31.75 9.59 1.04
N ARG A 406 -31.82 9.50 -0.29
CA ARG A 406 -31.77 10.68 -1.17
C ARG A 406 -32.85 11.70 -0.82
N ARG A 407 -34.09 11.24 -0.55
CA ARG A 407 -35.21 12.11 -0.17
C ARG A 407 -34.96 12.73 1.20
N ASN A 408 -34.53 11.94 2.18
CA ASN A 408 -34.22 12.43 3.52
C ASN A 408 -33.11 13.51 3.49
N TRP A 409 -32.05 13.30 2.71
CA TRP A 409 -31.00 14.30 2.53
C TRP A 409 -31.48 15.55 1.78
N GLN A 410 -32.35 15.39 0.79
CA GLN A 410 -32.97 16.51 0.08
C GLN A 410 -33.82 17.36 1.03
N ASP A 411 -34.65 16.73 1.86
CA ASP A 411 -35.46 17.42 2.87
C ASP A 411 -34.58 18.18 3.88
N LEU A 412 -33.43 17.61 4.27
CA LEU A 412 -32.46 18.32 5.10
C LEU A 412 -31.80 19.49 4.37
N ALA A 413 -31.42 19.32 3.11
CA ALA A 413 -30.82 20.39 2.29
C ALA A 413 -31.77 21.58 2.13
N GLU A 414 -33.05 21.32 1.89
CA GLU A 414 -34.09 22.36 1.81
C GLU A 414 -34.28 23.09 3.15
N LYS A 415 -34.26 22.36 4.28
CA LYS A 415 -34.30 22.98 5.61
C LYS A 415 -33.11 23.91 5.86
N VAL A 416 -31.90 23.50 5.44
CA VAL A 416 -30.70 24.34 5.53
C VAL A 416 -30.82 25.59 4.67
N GLU A 417 -31.34 25.46 3.45
CA GLU A 417 -31.60 26.61 2.56
C GLU A 417 -32.60 27.59 3.17
N MET A 418 -33.59 27.09 3.93
CA MET A 418 -34.52 27.89 4.72
C MET A 418 -33.93 28.49 6.02
N GLY A 419 -32.64 28.26 6.29
CA GLY A 419 -31.94 28.79 7.47
C GLY A 419 -32.10 27.97 8.75
N LEU A 420 -32.62 26.73 8.67
CA LEU A 420 -32.69 25.81 9.80
C LEU A 420 -31.40 25.01 9.91
N THR A 421 -30.89 24.84 11.13
CA THR A 421 -29.71 23.98 11.38
C THR A 421 -30.10 22.52 11.33
N TRP A 422 -29.41 21.71 10.52
CA TRP A 422 -29.57 20.25 10.51
C TRP A 422 -28.71 19.55 11.57
N ILE A 423 -27.83 20.29 12.24
CA ILE A 423 -26.93 19.80 13.27
C ILE A 423 -27.75 19.39 14.49
N ASP A 424 -27.97 18.09 14.68
CA ASP A 424 -28.31 17.54 15.99
C ASP A 424 -27.23 18.00 16.99
N HIS A 425 -27.64 18.36 18.21
CA HIS A 425 -26.77 18.88 19.28
C HIS A 425 -25.63 17.93 19.76
N ASP A 426 -25.33 16.87 19.02
CA ASP A 426 -24.20 15.98 19.28
C ASP A 426 -22.90 16.58 18.69
N THR A 427 -21.97 16.82 19.59
CA THR A 427 -20.65 17.44 19.43
C THR A 427 -19.88 16.97 18.20
N ILE A 428 -19.57 17.89 17.29
CA ILE A 428 -18.52 17.70 16.28
C ILE A 428 -17.17 17.70 17.00
N ASP A 429 -16.33 16.73 16.67
CA ASP A 429 -14.99 16.63 17.24
C ASP A 429 -14.16 17.89 16.97
N LYS A 430 -13.34 18.27 17.96
CA LYS A 430 -12.46 19.43 17.86
C LYS A 430 -11.48 19.25 16.69
N PRO A 431 -10.98 20.36 16.10
CA PRO A 431 -9.98 20.29 15.04
C PRO A 431 -8.82 19.40 15.45
N VAL A 432 -8.17 18.76 14.47
CA VAL A 432 -6.88 18.10 14.72
C VAL A 432 -5.88 19.22 15.02
N GLU A 433 -5.78 19.60 16.29
CA GLU A 433 -4.72 20.47 16.76
C GLU A 433 -3.40 19.70 16.62
N GLU A 434 -2.33 20.42 16.31
CA GLU A 434 -0.95 19.94 16.41
C GLU A 434 -0.84 19.09 17.69
N PHE A 435 -0.11 17.97 17.68
CA PHE A 435 0.25 17.22 18.88
C PHE A 435 0.82 18.24 19.89
N SER A 436 -0.06 18.82 20.70
CA SER A 436 0.32 19.73 21.75
C SER A 436 1.02 18.79 22.69
N ALA A 437 2.33 19.00 22.80
CA ALA A 437 3.14 18.37 23.81
C ALA A 437 2.30 18.38 25.07
N SER A 438 1.83 17.20 25.47
CA SER A 438 1.23 17.00 26.77
C SER A 438 2.15 17.71 27.74
N SER A 439 1.61 18.61 28.54
CA SER A 439 2.35 19.32 29.60
C SER A 439 2.79 18.38 30.73
N GLU A 440 2.89 17.07 30.45
CA GLU A 440 3.70 16.14 31.18
C GLU A 440 5.11 16.19 30.62
N GLN A 441 6.05 16.68 31.44
CA GLN A 441 7.47 16.55 31.16
C GLN A 441 7.75 15.09 30.74
N PRO A 442 8.41 14.84 29.60
CA PRO A 442 8.85 13.50 29.28
C PRO A 442 9.77 13.04 30.42
N LYS A 443 9.37 11.96 31.11
CA LYS A 443 10.33 11.22 31.91
C LYS A 443 11.38 10.73 30.94
N ASP A 444 12.61 11.20 31.10
CA ASP A 444 13.77 10.72 30.36
C ASP A 444 13.81 9.19 30.48
N ILE A 445 13.38 8.49 29.43
CA ILE A 445 13.68 7.08 29.27
C ILE A 445 15.12 7.06 28.75
N GLU A 446 16.05 6.96 29.69
CA GLU A 446 17.45 6.74 29.41
C GLU A 446 17.61 5.38 28.72
N PHE A 447 17.73 5.37 27.39
CA PHE A 447 18.18 4.20 26.65
C PHE A 447 19.67 4.01 26.91
N THR A 448 20.01 3.30 27.98
CA THR A 448 21.39 2.81 28.19
C THR A 448 21.66 1.71 27.17
N VAL A 449 22.17 2.08 26.00
CA VAL A 449 22.79 1.13 25.07
C VAL A 449 24.09 0.65 25.72
N THR A 450 24.03 -0.48 26.43
CA THR A 450 25.22 -1.16 26.91
C THR A 450 25.83 -1.92 25.73
N THR A 451 26.79 -1.28 25.05
CA THR A 451 27.71 -2.02 24.19
C THR A 451 28.54 -2.95 25.08
N LEU A 452 28.27 -4.26 24.98
CA LEU A 452 29.16 -5.28 25.51
C LEU A 452 30.50 -5.20 24.75
N ASN A 453 31.41 -4.38 25.27
CA ASN A 453 32.81 -4.41 24.89
C ASN A 453 33.39 -5.74 25.37
N CYS A 454 33.50 -6.72 24.48
CA CYS A 454 34.39 -7.85 24.67
C CYS A 454 35.84 -7.34 24.61
N THR A 455 36.39 -6.91 25.74
CA THR A 455 37.81 -6.64 25.88
C THR A 455 38.54 -7.97 26.08
N HIS A 456 39.37 -8.33 25.11
CA HIS A 456 40.39 -9.36 25.31
C HIS A 456 41.29 -8.97 26.48
N SER A 457 41.25 -9.76 27.55
CA SER A 457 42.16 -9.68 28.68
C SER A 457 43.56 -10.16 28.25
N THR A 458 44.48 -9.23 28.01
CA THR A 458 45.91 -9.52 28.03
C THR A 458 46.40 -9.40 29.47
N GLU A 459 46.68 -10.55 30.08
CA GLU A 459 47.37 -10.63 31.37
C GLU A 459 48.79 -10.06 31.24
N LYS A 460 49.11 -9.03 32.02
CA LYS A 460 50.48 -8.80 32.51
C LYS A 460 50.46 -8.44 33.99
N ARG A 461 51.02 -9.36 34.77
CA ARG A 461 51.37 -9.23 36.19
C ARG A 461 52.35 -8.08 36.41
N THR A 462 52.10 -7.23 37.41
CA THR A 462 53.14 -6.64 38.27
C THR A 462 52.55 -6.13 39.60
N GLY A 463 52.98 -6.77 40.70
CA GLY A 463 53.53 -6.16 41.92
C GLY A 463 52.80 -5.03 42.66
N THR A 464 52.15 -5.41 43.77
CA THR A 464 52.32 -4.90 45.16
C THR A 464 52.58 -3.40 45.41
N GLU A 465 51.54 -2.75 45.99
CA GLU A 465 51.51 -2.00 47.29
C GLU A 465 52.47 -0.80 47.57
N PRO A 466 52.14 0.10 48.53
CA PRO A 466 50.82 0.67 48.83
C PRO A 466 50.85 2.16 49.32
N GLN A 467 49.65 2.67 49.63
CA GLN A 467 49.30 3.58 50.75
C GLN A 467 49.27 5.12 50.61
N SER A 468 48.22 5.61 51.27
CA SER A 468 47.97 6.94 51.85
C SER A 468 47.36 8.00 50.92
N SER A 469 46.41 8.84 51.31
CA SER A 469 45.51 8.93 52.47
C SER A 469 44.69 10.21 52.29
N HIS A 470 43.41 10.21 52.69
CA HIS A 470 42.64 11.40 53.12
C HIS A 470 42.41 12.54 52.08
N GLN A 471 41.41 13.41 52.15
CA GLN A 471 40.16 13.56 52.89
C GLN A 471 39.34 14.59 52.10
N SER A 472 38.02 14.40 52.10
CA SER A 472 36.94 15.37 51.99
C SER A 472 37.24 16.88 52.18
N ARG A 473 36.67 17.75 51.32
CA ARG A 473 35.53 18.67 51.64
C ARG A 473 35.26 19.76 50.58
N LYS A 474 33.98 19.82 50.16
CA LYS A 474 33.06 20.97 50.00
C LYS A 474 33.54 22.33 49.40
N ALA A 475 32.98 22.60 48.22
CA ALA A 475 32.05 23.69 47.84
C ALA A 475 32.41 25.21 47.95
N ASN A 476 31.85 25.95 46.96
CA ASN A 476 31.80 27.40 46.70
C ASN A 476 33.07 28.00 46.05
N GLY A 477 33.04 28.87 45.04
CA GLY A 477 32.00 29.49 44.23
C GLY A 477 32.62 30.63 43.40
N SER A 478 31.98 30.98 42.29
CA SER A 478 32.14 32.20 41.44
C SER A 478 33.38 32.43 40.55
N ALA A 479 33.07 32.37 39.24
CA ALA A 479 33.33 33.35 38.17
C ALA A 479 34.75 33.56 37.59
N GLY A 480 34.91 33.11 36.35
CA GLY A 480 35.90 33.58 35.38
C GLY A 480 35.43 33.28 33.96
N SER A 481 35.14 34.32 33.18
CA SER A 481 34.55 34.28 31.83
C SER A 481 35.54 33.86 30.75
N VAL A 482 35.13 33.00 29.80
CA VAL A 482 35.61 33.05 28.40
C VAL A 482 34.59 32.41 27.43
N GLY A 483 34.21 33.16 26.40
CA GLY A 483 34.20 32.64 25.02
C GLY A 483 32.94 31.95 24.48
N SER A 484 32.11 32.74 23.80
CA SER A 484 31.12 32.31 22.81
C SER A 484 31.71 31.36 21.75
N THR A 485 31.03 30.25 21.44
CA THR A 485 30.93 29.76 20.06
C THR A 485 29.53 29.18 19.81
N ALA A 486 28.82 29.83 18.90
CA ALA A 486 27.59 29.34 18.29
C ALA A 486 27.91 28.12 17.40
N LEU A 487 27.14 27.04 17.54
CA LEU A 487 27.13 25.92 16.60
C LEU A 487 25.78 25.91 15.88
N GLY A 488 25.89 25.96 14.55
CA GLY A 488 24.85 26.37 13.64
C GLY A 488 23.80 25.30 13.34
N ARG A 489 22.64 25.83 12.92
CA ARG A 489 21.60 25.13 12.16
C ARG A 489 22.21 24.36 11.00
N PHE A 490 22.00 23.05 10.96
CA PHE A 490 22.21 22.26 9.75
C PHE A 490 21.02 22.46 8.81
N THR A 491 21.29 23.12 7.70
CA THR A 491 20.40 23.24 6.54
C THR A 491 20.40 21.91 5.76
N SER A 492 19.19 21.38 5.53
CA SER A 492 18.95 20.20 4.71
C SER A 492 19.21 20.51 3.23
N LEU A 493 20.24 19.90 2.65
CA LEU A 493 20.48 19.91 1.20
C LEU A 493 19.73 18.74 0.54
N ARG A 494 18.51 19.03 0.07
CA ARG A 494 17.84 18.24 -0.99
C ARG A 494 18.59 18.45 -2.31
N ARG A 495 19.05 17.38 -2.95
CA ARG A 495 19.31 17.37 -4.40
C ARG A 495 18.76 16.09 -5.02
N GLY A 496 17.76 16.28 -5.87
CA GLY A 496 17.08 15.21 -6.59
C GLY A 496 17.94 14.59 -7.69
N LYS A 497 17.69 13.29 -7.93
CA LYS A 497 17.85 12.65 -9.23
C LYS A 497 16.64 11.77 -9.47
N THR A 498 15.92 12.07 -10.54
CA THR A 498 14.80 11.32 -11.09
C THR A 498 15.29 9.99 -11.65
N ILE A 499 14.74 8.88 -11.16
CA ILE A 499 14.94 7.54 -11.72
C ILE A 499 14.00 7.37 -12.93
N GLY A 500 14.56 7.00 -14.08
CA GLY A 500 13.83 6.89 -15.36
C GLY A 500 12.77 5.77 -15.37
N LYS A 501 11.69 6.04 -16.12
CA LYS A 501 10.45 5.24 -16.22
C LYS A 501 10.67 3.74 -16.51
N ALA A 502 11.72 3.38 -17.24
CA ALA A 502 12.01 1.99 -17.63
C ALA A 502 12.55 1.08 -16.50
N VAL A 503 13.09 1.66 -15.43
CA VAL A 503 13.58 0.88 -14.26
C VAL A 503 12.45 0.57 -13.28
N ARG A 504 11.36 1.37 -13.29
CA ARG A 504 10.19 1.18 -12.41
C ARG A 504 9.37 -0.06 -12.76
N GLU A 505 9.19 -0.37 -14.04
CA GLU A 505 8.40 -1.53 -14.49
C GLU A 505 9.08 -2.89 -14.27
N ARG A 506 10.41 -2.92 -14.09
CA ARG A 506 11.15 -4.18 -13.82
C ARG A 506 11.19 -4.58 -12.35
N LEU A 507 10.98 -3.64 -11.41
CA LEU A 507 11.02 -3.94 -9.98
C LEU A 507 9.70 -4.55 -9.47
N SER A 508 8.56 -4.20 -10.06
CA SER A 508 7.27 -4.80 -9.70
C SER A 508 7.12 -6.25 -10.18
N SER A 509 7.68 -6.59 -11.34
CA SER A 509 7.56 -7.93 -11.94
C SER A 509 8.51 -8.99 -11.35
N SER A 510 9.60 -8.58 -10.69
CA SER A 510 10.59 -9.51 -10.12
C SER A 510 10.27 -10.00 -8.71
N LEU A 511 9.29 -9.39 -8.02
CA LEU A 511 8.94 -9.73 -6.63
C LEU A 511 8.18 -11.06 -6.50
N TYR A 512 7.63 -11.58 -7.59
CA TYR A 512 6.71 -12.73 -7.56
C TYR A 512 7.19 -13.98 -8.33
N SER A 513 8.46 -14.02 -8.80
CA SER A 513 8.97 -15.14 -9.60
C SER A 513 10.04 -16.01 -8.93
N SER A 514 10.42 -15.75 -7.66
CA SER A 514 11.52 -16.49 -7.01
C SER A 514 11.09 -17.28 -5.79
N SER A 515 10.33 -18.35 -6.01
CA SER A 515 10.17 -19.44 -5.02
C SER A 515 9.91 -20.79 -5.69
N SER A 516 10.79 -21.23 -6.60
CA SER A 516 10.95 -22.66 -6.91
C SER A 516 12.27 -22.92 -7.65
N SER A 517 13.39 -23.03 -6.94
CA SER A 517 14.62 -23.58 -7.50
C SER A 517 14.95 -24.93 -6.88
N GLY A 518 14.25 -25.95 -7.39
CA GLY A 518 14.67 -27.34 -7.35
C GLY A 518 15.67 -27.64 -8.46
N ARG A 519 16.74 -28.34 -8.09
CA ARG A 519 17.97 -28.65 -8.83
C ARG A 519 17.73 -29.66 -9.97
N SER A 520 18.18 -29.39 -11.20
CA SER A 520 18.51 -30.35 -12.30
C SER A 520 19.06 -29.57 -13.51
N GLN A 521 20.38 -29.56 -13.74
CA GLN A 521 21.14 -30.29 -14.77
C GLN A 521 20.96 -29.83 -16.23
N GLN A 522 22.11 -29.56 -16.84
CA GLN A 522 22.37 -29.03 -18.18
C GLN A 522 21.90 -29.95 -19.31
N GLN A 523 21.37 -29.36 -20.39
CA GLN A 523 21.61 -29.84 -21.74
C GLN A 523 21.43 -28.69 -22.76
N GLU A 524 22.46 -28.53 -23.59
CA GLU A 524 22.56 -27.59 -24.71
C GLU A 524 21.62 -27.99 -25.85
N ALA A 525 21.00 -27.01 -26.51
CA ALA A 525 20.43 -27.18 -27.84
C ALA A 525 20.48 -25.88 -28.65
N GLU A 526 20.89 -26.05 -29.90
CA GLU A 526 21.35 -25.05 -30.87
C GLU A 526 20.25 -24.11 -31.40
N THR A 527 20.68 -22.88 -31.68
CA THR A 527 19.90 -21.81 -32.32
C THR A 527 19.86 -22.00 -33.84
N VAL A 528 18.67 -22.14 -34.43
CA VAL A 528 18.48 -22.06 -35.89
C VAL A 528 17.68 -20.81 -36.25
N LEU A 529 18.33 -19.92 -37.01
CA LEU A 529 17.80 -18.70 -37.64
C LEU A 529 17.17 -19.04 -39.00
N VAL A 530 15.94 -18.60 -39.28
CA VAL A 530 15.37 -18.49 -40.65
C VAL A 530 14.42 -17.26 -40.73
N PRO A 531 14.35 -16.51 -41.86
CA PRO A 531 14.17 -15.06 -41.88
C PRO A 531 12.80 -14.53 -42.34
N SER A 532 12.64 -13.21 -42.14
CA SER A 532 11.49 -12.34 -42.48
C SER A 532 11.38 -11.99 -43.98
N ILE A 533 10.16 -12.01 -44.55
CA ILE A 533 9.79 -11.30 -45.81
C ILE A 533 8.30 -10.84 -45.75
N PRO A 534 7.76 -9.96 -46.62
CA PRO A 534 7.33 -8.60 -46.27
C PRO A 534 5.85 -8.27 -46.54
N GLN A 535 5.47 -7.04 -46.16
CA GLN A 535 4.14 -6.42 -46.24
C GLN A 535 3.50 -6.37 -47.65
N LEU A 536 2.18 -6.56 -47.71
CA LEU A 536 1.32 -6.21 -48.84
C LEU A 536 0.27 -5.17 -48.41
N LYS A 537 0.34 -3.99 -49.03
CA LYS A 537 -0.63 -2.89 -48.94
C LYS A 537 -1.95 -3.28 -49.62
N ARG A 538 -3.09 -2.99 -48.98
CA ARG A 538 -4.39 -2.94 -49.67
C ARG A 538 -5.08 -1.61 -49.35
N ASN A 539 -5.21 -0.79 -50.40
CA ASN A 539 -6.11 0.36 -50.46
C ASN A 539 -7.55 -0.12 -50.37
N ASN A 540 -8.41 0.64 -49.66
CA ASN A 540 -9.80 0.82 -50.07
C ASN A 540 -10.35 2.17 -49.56
N ASN A 541 -10.91 2.90 -50.51
CA ASN A 541 -11.52 4.23 -50.39
C ASN A 541 -13.02 4.13 -50.05
N LYS A 542 -13.52 5.23 -49.48
CA LYS A 542 -14.93 5.76 -49.40
C LYS A 542 -15.67 5.54 -48.06
N PRO A 543 -16.66 6.39 -47.74
CA PRO A 543 -16.63 7.85 -47.73
C PRO A 543 -17.13 8.44 -46.39
N VAL A 544 -16.74 9.69 -46.12
CA VAL A 544 -17.09 10.46 -44.92
C VAL A 544 -18.51 11.01 -45.02
N THR A 545 -19.35 10.76 -44.01
CA THR A 545 -20.61 11.49 -43.77
C THR A 545 -20.45 12.32 -42.50
N GLN A 546 -20.57 13.64 -42.66
CA GLN A 546 -20.53 14.63 -41.57
C GLN A 546 -21.86 14.59 -40.79
N LEU A 547 -21.78 14.42 -39.47
CA LEU A 547 -22.88 14.71 -38.55
C LEU A 547 -22.42 15.67 -37.45
N ARG A 548 -23.22 16.71 -37.28
CA ARG A 548 -23.04 17.89 -36.41
C ARG A 548 -22.79 17.50 -34.95
N LYS A 549 -21.70 18.02 -34.36
CA LYS A 549 -21.47 18.02 -32.90
C LYS A 549 -22.27 19.16 -32.25
N GLY A 550 -23.29 18.80 -31.48
CA GLY A 550 -23.89 19.67 -30.47
C GLY A 550 -22.95 19.82 -29.27
N LYS A 551 -22.83 21.05 -28.76
CA LYS A 551 -22.10 21.38 -27.53
C LYS A 551 -22.84 20.77 -26.32
N GLN A 552 -22.17 19.91 -25.56
CA GLN A 552 -22.54 19.62 -24.17
C GLN A 552 -21.36 19.91 -23.24
N ASN A 553 -21.73 20.42 -22.07
CA ASN A 553 -20.94 21.23 -21.15
C ASN A 553 -19.74 20.53 -20.49
N LYS A 554 -18.62 21.29 -20.39
CA LYS A 554 -17.46 21.02 -19.55
C LYS A 554 -17.76 21.27 -18.05
N ALA A 555 -18.60 20.44 -17.44
CA ALA A 555 -18.83 20.43 -15.99
C ALA A 555 -18.49 19.09 -15.31
N ARG A 556 -17.92 18.13 -16.05
CA ARG A 556 -17.41 16.85 -15.50
C ARG A 556 -15.90 16.91 -15.39
N SER A 557 -15.35 17.14 -14.19
CA SER A 557 -13.94 16.79 -13.87
C SER A 557 -13.51 17.00 -12.41
N LYS A 558 -14.25 17.68 -11.53
CA LYS A 558 -13.73 18.00 -10.18
C LYS A 558 -14.11 17.00 -9.07
N LEU A 559 -15.21 16.26 -9.19
CA LEU A 559 -15.67 15.37 -8.11
C LEU A 559 -14.88 14.04 -8.06
N CYS A 560 -14.52 13.46 -9.21
CA CYS A 560 -13.77 12.19 -9.29
C CYS A 560 -12.30 12.26 -8.87
N ALA A 561 -11.78 13.43 -8.52
CA ALA A 561 -10.41 13.61 -8.04
C ALA A 561 -10.37 13.96 -6.54
N LEU A 562 -11.54 14.03 -5.91
CA LEU A 562 -11.74 14.43 -4.50
C LEU A 562 -12.30 13.29 -3.65
N LEU A 563 -13.07 12.41 -4.27
CA LEU A 563 -13.32 11.04 -3.83
C LEU A 563 -12.23 10.17 -4.47
#